data_AF-A0A0M4EAB1-F1
#
_entry.id   AF-A0A0M4EAB1-F1
#
_cell.length_a   1.000
_cell.length_b   1.000
_cell.length_c   1.000
_cell.angle_alpha   90.00
_cell.angle_beta   90.00
_cell.angle_gamma   90.00
#
_symmetry.space_group_name_H-M   'P 1'
#
loop_
_entity.id
_entity.type
_entity.pdbx_description
1 polymer ?
#
loop_
_entity_poly.entity_id
_entity_poly.type
_entity_poly.pdbx_seq_one_letter_code
_entity_poly.pdbx_strand_id
1 'polypeptide(L)'
;MNSIGEDCNELKKQYDACFNNWFSERFLKGHTDDSVCAPIFKVYQECVKRAMREQKIELREIETEYTTSSEYESASGSKQQGGQH
;
A
#
# COMPACT_ATOMS: atom_id res chain seq x y z
N MET A 1 -14.95 -3.75 10.38
CA MET A 1 -15.25 -3.96 8.94
C MET A 1 -14.95 -5.40 8.58
N ASN A 2 -15.75 -5.99 7.70
CA ASN A 2 -15.50 -7.34 7.20
C ASN A 2 -14.54 -7.30 6.00
N SER A 3 -13.88 -8.42 5.75
CA SER A 3 -13.10 -8.67 4.55
C SER A 3 -14.00 -9.12 3.38
N ILE A 4 -13.41 -9.22 2.18
CA ILE A 4 -14.10 -9.71 0.98
C ILE A 4 -14.53 -11.18 1.13
N GLY A 5 -13.69 -12.01 1.76
CA GLY A 5 -14.03 -13.37 2.17
C GLY A 5 -14.32 -13.42 3.67
N GLU A 6 -15.41 -14.06 4.07
CA GLU A 6 -15.79 -14.17 5.49
C GLU A 6 -14.76 -14.95 6.32
N ASP A 7 -14.11 -15.93 5.70
CA ASP A 7 -12.98 -16.70 6.23
C ASP A 7 -11.75 -15.84 6.52
N CYS A 8 -11.60 -14.71 5.82
CA CYS A 8 -10.50 -13.77 6.03
C CYS A 8 -10.79 -12.72 7.12
N ASN A 9 -11.98 -12.70 7.72
CA ASN A 9 -12.38 -11.67 8.70
C ASN A 9 -11.47 -11.64 9.92
N GLU A 10 -11.12 -12.82 10.46
CA GLU A 10 -10.31 -12.89 11.67
C GLU A 10 -8.84 -12.53 11.40
N LEU A 11 -8.31 -12.97 10.25
CA LEU A 11 -6.98 -12.56 9.77
C LEU A 11 -6.90 -11.05 9.55
N LYS A 12 -7.96 -10.46 8.98
CA LYS A 12 -8.07 -9.01 8.80
C LYS A 12 -7.98 -8.27 10.14
N LYS A 13 -8.77 -8.68 11.14
CA LYS A 13 -8.76 -8.02 12.47
C LYS A 13 -7.38 -8.07 13.11
N GLN A 14 -6.71 -9.21 13.06
CA GLN A 14 -5.37 -9.38 13.61
C GLN A 14 -4.35 -8.49 12.90
N TYR A 15 -4.39 -8.46 11.56
CA TYR A 15 -3.53 -7.60 10.77
C TYR A 15 -3.80 -6.11 11.04
N ASP A 16 -5.06 -5.68 10.99
CA ASP A 16 -5.45 -4.28 11.22
C ASP A 16 -5.01 -3.81 12.63
N ALA A 17 -5.19 -4.65 13.65
CA ALA A 17 -4.75 -4.33 15.02
C ALA A 17 -3.21 -4.21 15.11
N CYS A 18 -2.47 -5.15 14.51
CA CYS A 18 -1.02 -5.08 14.45
C CYS A 18 -0.54 -3.82 13.72
N PHE A 19 -1.08 -3.56 12.53
CA PHE A 19 -0.73 -2.43 11.68
C PHE A 19 -1.02 -1.11 12.39
N ASN A 20 -2.19 -0.92 12.99
CA ASN A 20 -2.54 0.34 13.65
C ASN A 20 -1.62 0.64 14.83
N ASN A 21 -1.25 -0.38 15.60
CA ASN A 21 -0.29 -0.25 16.69
C ASN A 21 1.11 0.08 16.16
N TRP A 22 1.60 -0.66 15.17
CA TRP A 22 2.88 -0.39 14.53
C TRP A 22 2.94 1.01 13.91
N PHE A 23 1.88 1.41 13.21
CA PHE A 23 1.78 2.69 12.53
C PHE A 23 1.90 3.85 13.53
N SER A 24 1.12 3.78 14.62
CA SER A 24 1.08 4.83 15.64
C SER A 24 2.37 4.89 16.47
N GLU A 25 2.88 3.72 16.87
CA GLU A 25 3.99 3.64 17.83
C GLU A 25 5.38 3.64 17.19
N ARG A 26 5.49 3.30 15.90
CA ARG A 26 6.77 3.13 15.18
C ARG A 26 6.84 4.01 13.96
N PHE A 27 5.95 3.79 12.98
CA PHE A 27 6.04 4.45 11.67
C PHE A 27 5.98 5.97 11.79
N LEU A 28 4.99 6.51 12.51
CA LEU A 28 4.85 7.97 12.73
C LEU A 28 6.01 8.59 13.52
N LYS A 29 6.81 7.78 14.21
CA LYS A 29 8.01 8.22 14.95
C LYS A 29 9.30 8.03 14.13
N GLY A 30 9.19 7.64 12.86
CA GLY A 30 10.31 7.46 11.94
C GLY A 30 10.91 6.05 11.93
N HIS A 31 10.32 5.09 12.64
CA HIS A 31 10.74 3.68 12.60
C HIS A 31 9.93 2.93 11.54
N THR A 32 10.56 2.62 10.40
CA THR A 32 9.88 2.08 9.22
C THR A 32 9.93 0.56 9.08
N ASP A 33 10.57 -0.16 10.01
CA ASP A 33 10.62 -1.62 10.02
C ASP A 33 9.22 -2.21 10.31
N ASP A 34 8.60 -2.80 9.29
CA ASP A 34 7.25 -3.37 9.29
C ASP A 34 7.24 -4.90 9.52
N SER A 35 8.40 -5.50 9.77
CA SER A 35 8.57 -6.96 9.94
C SER A 35 7.67 -7.56 11.02
N VAL A 36 7.25 -6.75 12.00
CA VAL A 36 6.36 -7.15 13.10
C VAL A 36 4.98 -7.63 12.62
N CYS A 37 4.45 -7.07 11.53
CA CYS A 37 3.14 -7.44 10.99
C CYS A 37 3.22 -8.27 9.71
N ALA A 38 4.40 -8.35 9.07
CA ALA A 38 4.59 -9.04 7.80
C ALA A 38 4.13 -10.53 7.78
N PRO A 39 4.34 -11.35 8.83
CA PRO A 39 3.83 -12.72 8.84
C PRO A 39 2.30 -12.79 8.82
N ILE A 40 1.62 -11.93 9.57
CA ILE A 40 0.16 -11.85 9.63
C ILE A 40 -0.39 -11.35 8.29
N PHE A 41 0.27 -10.32 7.74
CA PHE A 41 -0.08 -9.75 6.46
C PHE A 41 -0.01 -10.78 5.35
N LYS A 42 1.05 -11.59 5.28
CA LYS A 42 1.21 -12.63 4.25
C LYS A 42 0.02 -13.60 4.22
N VAL A 43 -0.37 -14.12 5.39
CA VAL A 43 -1.49 -15.07 5.49
C VAL A 43 -2.82 -14.40 5.16
N TYR A 44 -3.03 -13.17 5.64
CA TYR A 44 -4.22 -12.38 5.30
C TYR A 44 -4.30 -12.10 3.79
N GLN A 45 -3.20 -11.67 3.17
CA GLN A 45 -3.10 -11.35 1.75
C GLN A 45 -3.39 -12.58 0.88
N GLU A 46 -2.85 -13.75 1.23
CA GLU A 46 -3.13 -15.02 0.56
C GLU A 46 -4.63 -15.38 0.65
N CYS A 47 -5.24 -15.21 1.82
CA CYS A 47 -6.68 -15.43 2.00
C CYS A 47 -7.52 -14.52 1.10
N VAL A 48 -7.23 -13.22 1.08
CA VAL A 48 -7.95 -12.25 0.25
C VAL A 48 -7.77 -12.56 -1.23
N LYS A 49 -6.54 -12.84 -1.69
CA LYS A 49 -6.27 -13.25 -3.08
C LYS A 49 -7.06 -14.48 -3.50
N ARG A 50 -7.30 -15.43 -2.59
CA ARG A 50 -8.19 -16.58 -2.84
C ARG A 50 -9.65 -16.12 -2.98
N ALA A 51 -10.17 -15.41 -1.98
CA ALA A 51 -11.56 -14.95 -1.98
C ALA A 51 -11.92 -14.10 -3.21
N MET A 52 -11.00 -13.25 -3.66
CA MET A 52 -11.18 -12.43 -4.86
C MET A 52 -11.27 -13.26 -6.15
N ARG A 53 -10.46 -14.31 -6.28
CA ARG A 53 -10.53 -15.25 -7.43
C ARG A 53 -11.86 -16.00 -7.45
N GLU A 54 -12.32 -16.47 -6.29
CA GLU A 54 -13.60 -17.17 -6.15
C GLU A 54 -14.79 -16.28 -6.53
N GLN A 55 -14.71 -14.98 -6.21
CA GLN A 55 -15.73 -13.98 -6.56
C GLN A 55 -15.54 -13.39 -7.97
N LYS A 56 -14.58 -13.88 -8.77
CA LYS A 56 -14.28 -13.41 -10.13
C LYS A 56 -13.97 -11.91 -10.21
N ILE A 57 -13.34 -11.36 -9.16
CA ILE A 57 -12.88 -9.98 -9.14
C ILE A 57 -11.51 -9.93 -9.83
N GLU A 58 -11.45 -9.33 -11.02
CA GLU A 58 -10.19 -9.12 -11.74
C GLU A 58 -9.42 -7.92 -11.19
N LEU A 59 -8.18 -8.16 -10.77
CA LEU A 59 -7.26 -7.13 -10.29
C LEU A 59 -6.29 -6.75 -11.41
N ARG A 60 -6.69 -5.84 -12.28
CA ARG A 60 -5.84 -5.42 -13.41
C ARG A 60 -4.68 -4.49 -13.00
N GLU A 61 -4.65 -4.00 -11.76
CA GLU A 61 -3.78 -2.87 -11.35
C GLU A 61 -2.97 -3.10 -10.04
N ILE A 62 -2.99 -4.31 -9.44
CA ILE A 62 -2.29 -4.54 -8.15
C ILE A 62 -0.79 -4.81 -8.31
N GLU A 63 -0.33 -5.20 -9.49
CA GLU A 63 1.09 -5.54 -9.71
C GLU A 63 1.98 -4.32 -9.97
N THR A 64 1.39 -3.14 -10.17
CA THR A 64 2.15 -1.90 -10.38
C THR A 64 2.60 -1.30 -9.05
N GLU A 65 3.90 -1.41 -8.75
CA GLU A 65 4.56 -0.57 -7.74
C GLU A 65 4.54 0.89 -8.22
N TYR A 66 3.65 1.71 -7.65
CA TYR A 66 3.61 3.13 -7.94
C TYR A 66 4.69 3.85 -7.11
N THR A 67 5.92 3.91 -7.63
CA THR A 67 6.89 4.91 -7.15
C THR A 67 6.39 6.30 -7.54
N THR A 68 6.09 7.14 -6.55
CA THR A 68 5.67 8.55 -6.71
C THR A 68 6.86 9.41 -7.19
N SER A 69 7.50 9.01 -8.28
CA SER A 69 8.68 9.68 -8.83
C SER A 69 8.47 10.16 -10.26
N SER A 70 7.38 9.76 -10.93
CA SER A 70 7.11 10.12 -12.33
C SER A 70 6.25 11.38 -12.52
N GLU A 71 5.75 12.01 -11.45
CA GLU A 71 4.86 13.19 -11.57
C GLU A 71 5.56 14.55 -11.30
N TYR A 72 6.85 14.58 -10.96
CA TYR A 72 7.57 15.85 -10.70
C TYR A 72 8.40 16.39 -11.88
N GLU A 73 8.54 15.67 -12.98
CA GLU A 73 9.19 16.15 -14.22
C GLU A 73 8.21 16.82 -15.19
N SER A 74 7.30 17.67 -14.67
CA SER A 74 6.43 18.51 -15.51
C SER A 74 6.27 19.93 -15.00
N ALA A 75 7.02 20.31 -13.95
CA ALA A 75 6.90 21.63 -13.32
C ALA A 75 8.25 22.30 -13.05
N SER A 76 9.20 22.28 -14.00
CA SER A 76 10.32 23.23 -14.00
C SER A 76 11.02 23.22 -15.36
N GLY A 77 10.76 24.24 -16.18
CA GLY A 77 11.48 24.37 -17.46
C GLY A 77 10.97 25.46 -18.39
N SER A 78 10.69 26.67 -17.90
CA SER A 78 10.64 27.87 -18.75
C SER A 78 10.67 29.17 -17.94
N LYS A 79 11.88 29.56 -17.51
CA LYS A 79 12.23 30.98 -17.37
C LYS A 79 13.74 31.15 -17.30
N GLN A 80 14.35 31.52 -18.44
CA GLN A 80 15.48 32.45 -18.57
C GLN A 80 15.94 32.50 -20.04
N GLN A 81 15.77 33.63 -20.71
CA GLN A 81 16.93 34.42 -21.18
C GLN A 81 16.49 35.82 -21.63
N GLY A 82 17.13 36.81 -21.02
CA GLY A 82 17.19 38.18 -21.50
C GLY A 82 18.04 38.27 -22.77
N GLY A 83 17.91 39.39 -23.48
CA GLY A 83 18.33 39.55 -24.87
C GLY A 83 19.82 39.67 -25.16
N GLN A 84 20.10 39.67 -26.46
CA GLN A 84 21.14 40.44 -27.16
C GLN A 84 20.98 40.27 -28.69
N HIS A 85 20.52 41.32 -29.36
CA HIS A 85 21.14 42.00 -30.49
C HIS A 85 20.46 43.34 -30.70
#